data_AF-A0AAN6UGI4-F1
#
_entry.id   AF-A0AAN6UGI4-F1
#
_cell.length_a   1.000
_cell.length_b   1.000
_cell.length_c   1.000
_cell.angle_alpha   90.00
_cell.angle_beta   90.00
_cell.angle_gamma   90.00
#
_symmetry.space_group_name_H-M   'P 1'
#
loop_
_entity.id
_entity.type
_entity.pdbx_description
1 polymer ?
#
loop_
_entity_poly.entity_id
_entity_poly.type
_entity_poly.pdbx_seq_one_letter_code
_entity_poly.pdbx_strand_id
1 'polypeptide(L)' 'MRLSGLQKDVISLYRQCLRECRKKPQATREHFKAFARTEFEKNIKLDKRDFGAIEFLLRKGQRQLEVYSSPGVKDIK' A
#
# COMPACT_ATOMS: atom_id res chain seq x y z
N MET A 1 23.01 -6.09 -3.56
CA MET A 1 22.00 -6.91 -4.27
C MET A 1 20.97 -5.98 -4.91
N ARG A 2 20.75 -6.07 -6.23
CA ARG A 2 19.81 -5.20 -6.97
C ARG A 2 18.38 -5.73 -6.77
N LEU A 3 17.44 -4.84 -6.43
CA LEU A 3 16.02 -5.21 -6.32
C LEU A 3 15.45 -5.56 -7.70
N SER A 4 14.61 -6.60 -7.76
CA SER A 4 13.85 -6.93 -8.97
C SER A 4 12.84 -5.82 -9.32
N GLY A 5 12.33 -5.83 -10.56
CA GLY A 5 11.27 -4.88 -10.97
C GLY A 5 10.08 -4.94 -10.02
N LEU A 6 9.58 -6.15 -9.77
CA LEU A 6 8.45 -6.39 -8.88
C LEU A 6 8.70 -5.91 -7.44
N GLN A 7 9.90 -6.11 -6.90
CA GLN A 7 10.26 -5.60 -5.57
C GLN A 7 10.26 -4.06 -5.52
N LYS A 8 10.69 -3.40 -6.61
CA LYS A 8 10.59 -1.93 -6.72
C LYS A 8 9.15 -1.48 -6.78
N ASP A 9 8.29 -2.21 -7.48
CA ASP A 9 6.85 -1.88 -7.58
C ASP A 9 6.16 -1.98 -6.22
N VAL A 10 6.47 -3.00 -5.42
CA VAL A 10 5.98 -3.12 -4.02
C VAL A 10 6.38 -1.90 -3.19
N ILE A 11 7.64 -1.49 -3.25
CA ILE A 11 8.13 -0.32 -2.50
C ILE A 11 7.52 0.98 -3.04
N SER A 12 7.34 1.08 -4.36
CA SER A 12 6.71 2.21 -5.03
C SER A 12 5.27 2.37 -4.54
N LEU A 13 4.48 1.29 -4.54
CA LEU A 13 3.11 1.27 -4.06
C LEU A 13 3.04 1.70 -2.60
N TYR A 14 3.88 1.13 -1.72
CA TYR A 14 3.90 1.54 -0.30
C TYR A 14 4.17 3.03 -0.12
N ARG A 15 5.14 3.59 -0.87
CA ARG A 15 5.43 5.02 -0.83
C ARG A 15 4.27 5.86 -1.36
N GLN A 16 3.56 5.39 -2.38
CA GLN A 16 2.36 6.08 -2.90
C GLN A 16 1.26 6.11 -1.84
N CYS A 17 0.98 5.00 -1.17
CA CYS A 17 0.04 4.95 -0.04
C CYS A 17 0.35 6.04 1.00
N LEU A 18 1.61 6.13 1.44
CA LEU A 18 2.04 7.14 2.43
C LEU A 18 1.96 8.58 1.91
N ARG A 19 2.13 8.81 0.60
CA ARG A 19 1.95 10.14 -0.01
C ARG A 19 0.48 10.54 -0.05
N GLU A 20 -0.41 9.64 -0.45
CA GLU A 20 -1.85 9.90 -0.47
C GLU A 20 -2.40 10.14 0.94
N CYS A 21 -1.86 9.46 1.96
CA CYS A 21 -2.20 9.75 3.37
C CYS A 21 -1.97 11.23 3.74
N ARG A 22 -0.95 11.90 3.18
CA ARG A 22 -0.68 13.32 3.49
C ARG A 22 -1.75 14.26 2.98
N LYS A 23 -2.52 13.85 1.96
CA LYS A 23 -3.64 14.63 1.41
C LYS A 23 -4.90 14.56 2.29
N LYS A 24 -4.96 13.62 3.25
CA LYS A 24 -6.11 13.42 4.14
C LYS A 24 -6.09 14.39 5.33
N PRO A 25 -7.25 14.64 5.99
CA PRO A 25 -7.32 15.48 7.19
C PRO A 25 -6.37 14.98 8.28
N GLN A 26 -5.69 15.89 8.97
CA GLN A 26 -4.64 15.56 9.96
C GLN A 26 -5.13 14.57 11.03
N ALA A 27 -6.38 14.71 11.48
CA ALA A 27 -6.99 13.85 12.50
C ALA A 27 -7.09 12.38 12.09
N THR A 28 -7.24 12.09 10.79
CA THR A 28 -7.47 10.72 10.28
C THR A 28 -6.25 10.13 9.60
N ARG A 29 -5.19 10.92 9.33
CA ARG A 29 -3.97 10.45 8.63
C ARG A 29 -3.35 9.21 9.24
N GLU A 30 -3.34 9.11 10.57
CA GLU A 30 -2.74 7.97 11.26
C GLU A 30 -3.49 6.67 10.97
N HIS A 31 -4.81 6.71 10.79
CA HIS A 31 -5.57 5.52 10.42
C HIS A 31 -5.18 4.99 9.04
N PHE A 32 -5.04 5.87 8.04
CA PHE A 32 -4.58 5.47 6.71
C PHE A 32 -3.16 4.90 6.73
N LYS A 33 -2.25 5.51 7.51
CA LYS A 33 -0.88 4.99 7.67
C LYS A 33 -0.88 3.62 8.33
N ALA A 34 -1.65 3.45 9.42
CA ALA A 34 -1.77 2.19 10.15
C ALA A 34 -2.36 1.10 9.25
N PHE A 35 -3.39 1.42 8.48
CA PHE A 35 -3.99 0.53 7.50
C PHE A 35 -2.95 0.06 6.46
N ALA A 36 -2.27 1.01 5.80
CA ALA A 36 -1.25 0.69 4.81
C ALA A 36 -0.12 -0.16 5.43
N ARG A 37 0.37 0.19 6.62
CA ARG A 37 1.42 -0.58 7.29
C ARG A 37 0.98 -2.01 7.60
N THR A 38 -0.22 -2.15 8.18
CA THR A 38 -0.77 -3.45 8.57
C THR A 38 -0.96 -4.37 7.36
N GLU A 39 -1.46 -3.87 6.23
CA GLU A 39 -1.64 -4.67 5.01
C GLU A 39 -0.31 -5.18 4.43
N PHE A 40 0.75 -4.37 4.49
CA PHE A 40 2.07 -4.80 4.02
C PHE A 40 2.75 -5.75 5.03
N GLU A 41 2.60 -5.51 6.33
CA GLU A 41 3.15 -6.38 7.39
C GLU A 41 2.56 -7.79 7.36
N LYS A 42 1.26 -7.94 7.06
CA LYS A 42 0.60 -9.25 6.87
C LYS A 42 1.31 -10.14 5.85
N ASN A 43 1.95 -9.53 4.85
CA ASN A 43 2.56 -10.23 3.72
C ASN A 43 4.09 -10.23 3.76
N ILE A 44 4.73 -9.76 4.83
CA ILE A 44 6.19 -9.64 4.91
C ILE A 44 6.91 -10.99 4.87
N LYS A 45 6.22 -12.07 5.28
CA LYS A 45 6.72 -13.45 5.29
C LYS A 45 6.51 -14.18 3.97
N LEU A 46 5.87 -13.55 2.98
CA LEU A 46 5.65 -14.15 1.67
C LEU A 46 7.00 -14.43 0.99
N ASP A 47 7.12 -15.58 0.32
CA ASP A 47 8.32 -15.89 -0.44
C ASP A 47 8.49 -14.87 -1.56
N LYS A 48 9.69 -14.28 -1.65
CA LYS A 48 10.07 -13.31 -2.68
C LYS A 48 10.04 -13.90 -4.09
N ARG A 49 9.99 -15.24 -4.21
CA ARG A 49 9.88 -15.99 -5.47
C ARG A 49 8.44 -16.33 -5.86
N ASP A 50 7.46 -16.09 -4.99
CA ASP A 50 6.05 -16.26 -5.32
C ASP A 50 5.55 -15.04 -6.12
N PHE A 51 5.99 -14.95 -7.37
CA PHE A 51 5.68 -13.83 -8.25
C PHE A 51 4.16 -13.67 -8.47
N GLY A 52 3.44 -14.79 -8.57
CA GLY A 52 1.99 -14.79 -8.77
C GLY A 52 1.22 -14.17 -7.60
N ALA A 53 1.56 -14.55 -6.36
CA ALA A 53 0.96 -13.95 -5.18
C ALA A 53 1.34 -12.47 -5.04
N ILE A 54 2.60 -12.11 -5.28
CA ILE A 54 3.06 -10.71 -5.18
C ILE A 54 2.33 -9.83 -6.21
N GLU A 55 2.20 -10.28 -7.46
CA GLU A 55 1.47 -9.55 -8.49
C GLU A 55 -0.01 -9.38 -8.15
N PHE A 56 -0.65 -10.44 -7.64
CA PHE A 56 -2.04 -10.36 -7.19
C PHE A 56 -2.20 -9.32 -6.09
N LEU A 57 -1.32 -9.33 -5.09
CA LEU A 57 -1.33 -8.37 -3.98
C LEU A 57 -1.03 -6.94 -4.46
N LEU A 58 -0.13 -6.76 -5.42
CA LEU A 58 0.13 -5.46 -6.05
C LEU A 58 -1.12 -4.90 -6.73
N ARG A 59 -1.79 -5.71 -7.57
CA ARG A 59 -3.04 -5.32 -8.23
C ARG A 59 -4.13 -4.99 -7.20
N LYS A 60 -4.25 -5.78 -6.14
CA LYS A 60 -5.19 -5.54 -5.04
C LYS A 60 -4.88 -4.22 -4.31
N GLY A 61 -3.63 -3.98 -3.95
CA GLY A 61 -3.20 -2.79 -3.23
C GLY A 61 -3.36 -1.52 -4.06
N GLN A 62 -3.11 -1.58 -5.37
CA GLN A 62 -3.34 -0.46 -6.29
C GLN A 62 -4.83 -0.07 -6.33
N ARG A 63 -5.74 -1.05 -6.43
CA ARG A 63 -7.19 -0.80 -6.35
C ARG A 63 -7.61 -0.20 -5.01
N GLN A 64 -7.04 -0.68 -3.90
CA GLN A 64 -7.31 -0.09 -2.58
C GLN A 64 -6.86 1.36 -2.52
N LEU A 65 -5.65 1.66 -3.01
CA LEU A 65 -5.11 3.02 -3.10
C LEU A 65 -6.00 3.94 -3.93
N GLU A 66 -6.49 3.50 -5.07
CA GLU A 66 -7.43 4.26 -5.91
C GLU A 66 -8.70 4.62 -5.13
N VAL A 67 -9.30 3.66 -4.42
CA VAL A 67 -10.51 3.90 -3.63
C VAL A 67 -10.27 4.96 -2.56
N TYR A 68 -9.26 4.79 -1.71
CA TYR A 68 -9.09 5.70 -0.58
C TYR A 68 -8.35 6.99 -0.94
N SER A 69 -7.68 7.08 -2.08
CA SER A 69 -7.11 8.35 -2.58
C SER A 69 -8.20 9.35 -3.00
N SER A 70 -9.41 8.85 -3.34
CA SER A 70 -10.57 9.68 -3.66
C SER A 70 -10.81 10.79 -2.60
N PRO A 71 -11.02 12.06 -2.99
CA PRO A 71 -11.26 13.16 -2.07
C PRO A 71 -12.47 12.95 -1.15
N GLY A 72 -13.44 12.13 -1.56
CA GLY A 72 -14.63 11.80 -0.76
C GLY A 72 -14.33 10.89 0.43
N VAL A 73 -13.25 10.11 0.39
CA VAL A 73 -12.84 9.23 1.48
C VAL A 73 -12.00 10.02 2.47
N LYS A 74 -12.60 10.38 3.61
CA LYS A 74 -11.97 11.21 4.65
C LYS A 74 -11.39 10.41 5.81
N ASP A 75 -11.82 9.17 5.99
CA ASP A 75 -11.36 8.27 7.05
C ASP A 75 -11.43 6.80 6.63
N ILE A 76 -10.62 5.95 7.26
CA ILE A 76 -10.66 4.49 7.17
C ILE A 76 -10.54 3.98 8.61
N LYS A 77 -11.49 3.16 9.06
CA LYS A 77 -11.50 2.60 10.42
C LYS A 77 -11.31 1.09 10.37
#